data_AF-A0A2W4JBK9-F1
#
_entry.id   AF-A0A2W4JBK9-F1
#
_cell.length_a   1.000
_cell.length_b   1.000
_cell.length_c   1.000
_cell.angle_alpha   90.00
_cell.angle_beta   90.00
_cell.angle_gamma   90.00
#
_symmetry.space_group_name_H-M   'P 1'
#
loop_
_entity.id
_entity.type
_entity.pdbx_description
1 polymer ?
#
loop_
_entity_poly.entity_id
_entity_poly.type
_entity_poly.pdbx_seq_one_letter_code
_entity_poly.pdbx_strand_id
1 'polypeptide(L)'
;MLDPGTGAVPGNPPTPIVGPDPGPPAPPTTRPCTRWLHWEEYRTAQDERVCPVCGPLHGTRYIEGVGPQPPLHPGCRCRRVYAYSECVSRADPSRPSGGGGRPKE
;
A
#
# COMPACT_ATOMS: atom_id res chain seq x y z
N MET A 1 80.91 17.56 34.71
CA MET A 1 80.15 16.44 34.10
C MET A 1 78.70 16.87 34.10
N LEU A 2 78.09 17.01 32.91
CA LEU A 2 76.70 17.43 32.73
C LEU A 2 75.80 16.20 32.96
N ASP A 3 74.71 16.36 33.70
CA ASP A 3 73.65 15.36 33.78
C ASP A 3 72.49 15.77 32.84
N PRO A 4 71.98 14.88 31.97
CA PRO A 4 70.88 15.15 31.04
C PRO A 4 69.56 14.47 31.45
N GLY A 5 68.44 15.17 31.32
CA GLY A 5 67.08 14.61 31.34
C GLY A 5 66.08 15.71 31.66
N THR A 6 64.94 15.90 31.01
CA THR A 6 64.04 15.02 30.26
C THR A 6 63.12 15.99 29.50
N GLY A 7 63.10 16.01 28.17
CA GLY A 7 62.12 15.25 27.41
C GLY A 7 60.68 15.77 27.60
N ALA A 8 60.36 16.95 27.08
CA ALA A 8 58.99 17.46 27.07
C ALA A 8 58.13 16.63 26.09
N VAL A 9 57.20 15.84 26.62
CA VAL A 9 56.22 15.11 25.82
C VAL A 9 55.11 16.06 25.36
N PRO A 10 54.73 16.09 24.06
CA PRO A 10 53.55 16.84 23.63
C PRO A 10 52.29 16.11 24.11
N GLY A 11 51.47 16.79 24.91
CA GLY A 11 50.17 16.28 25.34
C GLY A 11 49.26 16.05 24.13
N ASN A 12 48.71 14.84 24.02
CA ASN A 12 47.65 14.56 23.05
C ASN A 12 46.38 15.35 23.43
N PRO A 13 45.68 15.97 22.47
CA PRO A 13 44.39 16.59 22.75
C PRO A 13 43.34 15.52 23.09
N PRO A 14 42.34 15.83 23.95
CA PRO A 14 41.28 14.89 24.26
C PRO A 14 40.44 14.61 23.00
N THR A 15 40.14 13.34 22.74
CA THR A 15 39.20 12.93 21.69
C THR A 15 37.80 13.49 22.01
N PRO A 16 37.08 14.03 21.01
CA PRO A 16 35.68 14.40 21.21
C PRO A 16 34.87 13.12 21.46
N ILE A 17 34.10 13.12 22.55
CA ILE A 17 33.18 12.04 22.87
C ILE A 17 32.01 12.17 21.89
N VAL A 18 32.07 11.43 20.79
CA VAL A 18 30.93 11.26 19.90
C VAL A 18 29.81 10.61 20.72
N GLY A 19 28.65 11.28 20.81
CA GLY A 19 27.48 10.73 21.49
C GLY A 19 27.07 9.39 20.86
N PRO A 20 26.28 8.56 21.57
CA PRO A 20 25.82 7.29 20.99
C PRO A 20 25.08 7.57 19.68
N ASP A 21 25.52 6.89 18.62
CA ASP A 21 24.86 6.87 17.32
C ASP A 21 23.35 6.61 17.52
N PRO A 22 22.44 7.45 17.01
CA PRO A 22 21.04 7.11 16.99
C PRO A 22 20.93 5.93 16.03
N GLY A 23 20.81 4.72 16.58
CA GLY A 23 20.74 3.49 15.82
C GLY A 23 19.74 3.57 14.66
N PRO A 24 19.81 2.63 13.71
CA PRO A 24 19.10 2.74 12.44
C PRO A 24 17.61 3.07 12.66
N PRO A 25 17.02 3.97 11.84
CA PRO A 25 15.62 4.35 12.00
C PRO A 25 14.77 3.09 12.05
N ALA A 26 13.82 3.05 12.98
CA ALA A 26 12.87 1.94 13.06
C ALA A 26 12.28 1.66 11.66
N PRO A 27 12.10 0.39 11.26
CA PRO A 27 11.56 0.08 9.95
C PRO A 27 10.21 0.79 9.79
N PRO A 28 9.86 1.28 8.59
CA PRO A 28 8.55 1.87 8.38
C PRO A 28 7.50 0.85 8.86
N THR A 29 6.60 1.28 9.73
CA THR A 29 5.46 0.49 10.22
C THR A 29 4.49 0.22 9.05
N THR A 30 4.90 -0.63 8.12
CA THR A 30 4.04 -1.18 7.08
C THR A 30 3.04 -2.07 7.80
N ARG A 31 1.79 -1.60 7.87
CA ARG A 31 0.72 -2.39 8.50
C ARG A 31 0.70 -3.77 7.85
N PRO A 32 0.74 -4.86 8.63
CA PRO A 32 0.78 -6.20 8.06
C PRO A 32 -0.49 -6.41 7.23
N CYS A 33 -0.29 -6.88 5.99
CA CYS A 33 -1.41 -7.28 5.17
C CYS A 33 -2.14 -8.43 5.84
N THR A 34 -3.43 -8.28 6.15
CA THR A 34 -4.20 -9.37 6.78
C THR A 34 -4.82 -10.27 5.71
N ARG A 35 -5.36 -9.68 4.64
CA ARG A 35 -5.97 -10.43 3.54
C ARG A 35 -5.86 -9.64 2.24
N TRP A 36 -5.61 -10.35 1.15
CA TRP A 36 -5.76 -9.82 -0.20
C TRP A 36 -7.20 -10.00 -0.68
N LEU A 37 -7.79 -8.93 -1.20
CA LEU A 37 -9.05 -8.95 -1.92
C LEU A 37 -8.76 -8.73 -3.39
N HIS A 38 -9.22 -9.63 -4.25
CA HIS A 38 -9.17 -9.46 -5.69
C HIS A 38 -10.43 -8.72 -6.13
N TRP A 39 -10.26 -7.69 -6.95
CA TRP A 39 -11.33 -6.93 -7.56
C TRP A 39 -11.40 -7.27 -9.05
N GLU A 40 -12.61 -7.42 -9.56
CA GLU A 40 -12.85 -7.62 -10.98
C GLU A 40 -13.81 -6.57 -11.51
N GLU A 41 -13.58 -6.13 -12.74
CA GLU A 41 -14.41 -5.16 -13.44
C GLU A 41 -15.37 -5.88 -14.39
N TYR A 42 -16.63 -5.45 -14.39
CA TYR A 42 -17.63 -5.97 -15.30
C TYR A 42 -17.47 -5.31 -16.67
N ARG A 43 -17.15 -6.12 -17.69
CA ARG A 43 -16.99 -5.67 -19.08
C ARG A 43 -18.09 -6.25 -19.94
N THR A 44 -18.91 -5.35 -20.47
CA THR A 44 -19.88 -5.69 -21.52
C THR A 44 -19.15 -6.02 -22.82
N ALA A 45 -19.84 -6.68 -23.76
CA ALA A 45 -19.30 -6.99 -25.07
C ALA A 45 -19.05 -5.74 -25.96
N GLN A 46 -19.49 -4.55 -25.51
CA GLN A 46 -19.29 -3.25 -26.16
C GLN A 46 -19.81 -3.16 -27.61
N ASP A 47 -20.72 -4.04 -28.01
CA ASP A 47 -21.42 -3.99 -29.29
C ASP A 47 -22.91 -3.63 -29.12
N GLU A 48 -23.60 -3.40 -30.24
CA GLU A 48 -25.01 -3.02 -30.29
C GLU A 48 -25.97 -4.03 -29.62
N ARG A 49 -25.53 -5.27 -29.38
CA ARG A 49 -26.35 -6.30 -28.72
C ARG A 49 -26.17 -6.33 -27.21
N VAL A 50 -25.49 -5.34 -26.62
CA VAL A 50 -25.46 -5.20 -25.16
C VAL A 50 -26.86 -4.89 -24.66
N CYS A 51 -27.40 -5.75 -23.82
CA CYS A 51 -28.76 -5.58 -23.29
C CYS A 51 -28.82 -4.41 -22.30
N PRO A 52 -30.01 -3.81 -22.08
CA PRO A 52 -30.18 -2.67 -21.17
C PRO A 52 -29.88 -3.00 -19.71
N VAL A 53 -29.85 -4.28 -19.33
CA VAL A 53 -29.45 -4.72 -17.97
C VAL A 53 -27.93 -4.70 -17.81
N CYS A 54 -27.18 -5.11 -18.83
CA CYS A 54 -25.73 -5.20 -18.75
C CYS A 54 -25.04 -3.86 -19.01
N GLY A 55 -25.62 -3.00 -19.87
CA GLY A 55 -25.06 -1.69 -20.22
C GLY A 55 -24.65 -0.86 -18.99
N PRO A 56 -25.54 -0.65 -18.01
CA PRO A 56 -25.25 0.11 -16.78
C PRO A 56 -24.15 -0.50 -15.90
N LEU A 57 -23.89 -1.82 -16.01
CA LEU A 57 -22.88 -2.49 -15.20
C LEU A 57 -21.46 -2.29 -15.76
N HIS A 58 -21.31 -1.81 -16.99
CA HIS A 58 -20.01 -1.64 -17.62
C HIS A 58 -19.06 -0.78 -16.79
N GLY A 59 -17.86 -1.28 -16.49
CA GLY A 59 -16.85 -0.56 -15.70
C GLY A 59 -17.09 -0.60 -14.19
N THR A 60 -18.19 -1.20 -13.73
CA THR A 60 -18.42 -1.39 -12.28
C THR A 60 -17.50 -2.47 -11.75
N ARG A 61 -16.96 -2.26 -10.55
CA ARG A 61 -15.99 -3.15 -9.92
C ARG A 61 -16.61 -3.82 -8.70
N TYR A 62 -16.39 -5.11 -8.58
CA TYR A 62 -16.82 -5.89 -7.42
C TYR A 62 -15.66 -6.74 -6.94
N ILE A 63 -15.70 -7.13 -5.67
CA ILE A 63 -14.80 -8.16 -5.15
C ILE A 63 -15.05 -9.46 -5.95
N GLU A 64 -14.00 -10.24 -6.15
CA GLU A 64 -14.09 -11.57 -6.75
C GLU A 64 -15.17 -12.39 -6.04
N GLY A 65 -16.04 -13.02 -6.83
CA GLY A 65 -17.18 -13.80 -6.33
C GLY A 65 -18.37 -12.97 -5.81
N VAL A 66 -18.25 -11.66 -5.68
CA VAL A 66 -19.34 -10.77 -5.21
C VAL A 66 -19.99 -10.03 -6.37
N GLY A 67 -21.31 -9.87 -6.31
CA GLY A 67 -22.08 -9.11 -7.29
C GLY A 67 -22.50 -9.92 -8.52
N PRO A 68 -22.99 -9.26 -9.59
CA PRO A 68 -23.48 -9.92 -10.78
C PRO A 68 -22.35 -10.67 -11.51
N GLN A 69 -22.54 -11.98 -11.68
CA GLN A 69 -21.63 -12.84 -12.45
C GLN A 69 -22.24 -13.17 -13.82
N PRO A 70 -21.56 -12.86 -14.93
CA PRO A 70 -22.02 -13.26 -16.25
C PRO A 70 -21.87 -14.79 -16.44
N PRO A 71 -22.75 -15.42 -17.24
CA PRO A 71 -23.85 -14.81 -18.00
C PRO A 71 -25.09 -14.50 -17.13
N LEU A 72 -25.58 -13.25 -17.17
CA LEU A 72 -26.77 -12.82 -16.40
C LEU A 72 -28.11 -13.20 -17.06
N HIS A 73 -28.07 -13.51 -18.35
CA HIS A 73 -29.23 -13.86 -19.16
C HIS A 73 -28.78 -14.77 -20.31
N PRO A 74 -29.70 -15.48 -20.98
CA PRO A 74 -29.38 -16.26 -22.16
C PRO A 74 -28.66 -15.40 -23.22
N GLY A 75 -27.57 -15.92 -23.78
CA GLY A 75 -26.77 -15.22 -24.79
C GLY A 75 -25.94 -14.04 -24.28
N CYS A 76 -25.84 -13.82 -22.96
CA CYS A 76 -24.96 -12.80 -22.41
C CYS A 76 -23.49 -13.09 -22.75
N ARG A 77 -22.82 -12.13 -23.39
CA ARG A 77 -21.39 -12.20 -23.76
C ARG A 77 -20.50 -11.30 -22.89
N CYS A 78 -21.04 -10.80 -21.78
CA CYS A 78 -20.28 -10.00 -20.82
C CYS A 78 -19.30 -10.89 -20.05
N ARG A 79 -18.27 -10.29 -19.47
CA ARG A 79 -17.25 -11.00 -18.69
C ARG A 79 -16.82 -10.18 -17.48
N ARG A 80 -16.34 -10.86 -16.44
CA ARG A 80 -15.52 -10.24 -15.40
C ARG A 80 -14.06 -10.31 -15.82
N VAL A 81 -13.32 -9.23 -15.62
CA VAL A 81 -11.87 -9.20 -15.82
C VAL A 81 -11.21 -8.70 -14.57
N TYR A 82 -10.08 -9.29 -14.20
CA TYR A 82 -9.28 -8.79 -13.08
C TYR A 82 -9.00 -7.28 -13.24
N ALA A 83 -9.26 -6.53 -12.17
CA ALA A 83 -9.02 -5.09 -12.12
C ALA A 83 -7.76 -4.78 -11.30
N TYR A 84 -7.76 -5.17 -10.02
CA TYR A 84 -6.62 -4.98 -9.12
C TYR A 84 -6.79 -5.84 -7.87
N SER A 85 -5.74 -5.91 -7.05
CA SER A 85 -5.77 -6.52 -5.72
C SER A 85 -5.58 -5.45 -4.68
N GLU A 86 -6.39 -5.48 -3.63
CA GLU A 86 -6.27 -4.58 -2.50
C GLU A 86 -5.91 -5.38 -1.26
N CYS A 87 -4.86 -4.95 -0.56
CA CYS A 87 -4.55 -5.49 0.74
C CYS A 87 -5.44 -4.80 1.79
N VAL A 88 -6.30 -5.57 2.45
CA VAL A 88 -6.99 -5.11 3.64
C VAL A 88 -6.16 -5.52 4.87
N SER A 89 -5.65 -4.51 5.56
CA SER A 89 -5.17 -4.66 6.93
C SER A 89 -6.38 -4.50 7.85
N ARG A 90 -6.49 -5.32 8.91
CA ARG A 90 -7.54 -5.09 9.92
C ARG A 90 -7.49 -3.61 10.31
N ALA A 91 -8.57 -2.88 10.08
CA ALA A 91 -8.78 -1.61 10.75
C ALA A 91 -8.79 -1.95 12.23
N ASP A 92 -7.83 -1.39 12.96
CA ASP A 92 -7.95 -1.39 14.41
C ASP A 92 -9.29 -0.70 14.73
N PRO A 93 -10.25 -1.39 15.38
CA PRO A 93 -11.58 -0.82 15.64
C PRO A 93 -11.52 0.43 16.52
N SER A 94 -10.37 0.74 17.11
CA SER A 94 -10.12 1.93 17.93
C SER A 94 -9.74 3.17 17.11
N ARG A 95 -9.58 3.08 15.78
CA ARG A 95 -9.24 4.24 14.93
C ARG A 95 -10.45 4.67 14.07
N PRO A 96 -11.00 5.88 14.25
CA PRO A 96 -12.12 6.34 13.44
C PRO A 96 -11.70 6.48 11.98
N SER A 97 -12.51 5.91 11.09
CA SER A 97 -12.41 6.00 9.64
C SER A 97 -12.48 7.46 9.21
N GLY A 98 -11.32 8.08 8.93
CA GLY A 98 -11.26 9.41 8.33
C GLY A 98 -11.90 9.37 6.94
N GLY A 99 -13.06 10.00 6.80
CA GLY A 99 -13.75 10.17 5.52
C GLY A 99 -12.94 11.04 4.57
N GLY A 100 -12.32 10.42 3.58
CA GLY A 100 -11.63 11.08 2.47
C GLY A 100 -12.50 11.14 1.22
N GLY A 101 -13.65 11.81 1.29
CA GLY A 101 -14.40 12.16 0.09
C GLY A 101 -13.70 13.32 -0.62
N ARG A 102 -13.06 13.06 -1.76
CA ARG A 102 -12.67 14.14 -2.68
C ARG A 102 -13.94 14.75 -3.29
N PRO A 103 -14.23 16.06 -3.14
CA PRO A 103 -15.14 16.72 -4.05
C PRO A 103 -14.50 16.75 -5.44
N LYS A 104 -15.32 16.44 -6.44
CA LYS A 104 -15.06 16.66 -7.85
C LYS A 104 -15.41 18.13 -8.10
N GLU A 105 -14.38 18.90 -8.43
CA GLU A 105 -14.45 20.27 -8.95
C GLU A 105 -15.08 20.29 -10.35
#